data_AF-L0A968-F1
#
_entry.id   AF-L0A968-F1
#
_cell.length_a   1.000
_cell.length_b   1.000
_cell.length_c   1.000
_cell.angle_alpha   90.00
_cell.angle_beta   90.00
_cell.angle_gamma   90.00
#
_symmetry.space_group_name_H-M   'P 1'
#
loop_
_entity.id
_entity.type
_entity.pdbx_description
1 polymer ?
#
loop_
_entity_poly.entity_id
_entity_poly.type
_entity_poly.pdbx_seq_one_letter_code
_entity_poly.pdbx_strand_id
1 'polypeptide(L)' 'MVMQKYEFEVIEEYFLNGEHRFRLKEKNSNIIVNVSAENVDEAAEKASKMLSNLLK' A
#
# COMPACT_ATOMS: atom_id res chain seq x y z
N MET A 1 0.78 0.78 -19.00
CA MET A 1 -0.18 0.92 -17.88
C MET A 1 0.00 -0.29 -16.97
N VAL A 2 0.53 -0.11 -15.76
CA VAL A 2 0.62 -1.20 -14.78
C VAL A 2 -0.79 -1.42 -14.25
N MET A 3 -1.42 -2.53 -14.58
CA MET A 3 -2.67 -2.94 -13.93
C MET A 3 -2.33 -3.26 -12.47
N GLN A 4 -2.83 -2.46 -11.53
CA GLN A 4 -2.75 -2.86 -10.13
C GLN A 4 -3.58 -4.13 -9.95
N LYS A 5 -2.93 -5.21 -9.52
CA LYS A 5 -3.57 -6.51 -9.29
C LYS A 5 -4.56 -6.47 -8.12
N TYR A 6 -4.38 -5.52 -7.21
CA TYR A 6 -5.12 -5.39 -5.96
C TYR A 6 -5.75 -4.01 -5.89
N GLU A 7 -6.90 -3.91 -5.23
CA GLU A 7 -7.51 -2.61 -4.91
C GLU A 7 -7.27 -2.27 -3.44
N PHE A 8 -6.92 -1.01 -3.18
CA PHE A 8 -6.63 -0.54 -1.83
C PHE A 8 -7.58 0.57 -1.38
N GLU A 9 -7.79 0.60 -0.07
CA GLU A 9 -8.37 1.71 0.67
C GLU A 9 -7.30 2.30 1.59
N VAL A 10 -7.11 3.62 1.56
CA VAL A 10 -6.23 4.32 2.50
C VAL A 10 -6.97 4.41 3.84
N ILE A 11 -6.43 3.73 4.85
CA ILE A 11 -6.94 3.83 6.22
C ILE A 11 -6.37 5.07 6.90
N GLU A 12 -5.07 5.31 6.71
CA GLU A 12 -4.35 6.35 7.44
C GLU A 12 -3.12 6.83 6.66
N GLU A 13 -2.84 8.12 6.78
CA GLU A 13 -1.65 8.81 6.29
C GLU A 13 -0.98 9.48 7.50
N TYR A 14 0.31 9.21 7.71
CA TYR A 14 1.04 9.71 8.86
C TYR A 14 2.53 9.87 8.60
N PHE A 15 3.18 10.70 9.40
CA PHE A 15 4.63 10.86 9.38
C PHE A 15 5.26 10.18 10.59
N LEU A 16 6.26 9.33 10.37
CA LEU A 16 7.03 8.69 11.44
C LEU A 16 8.52 8.76 11.14
N ASN A 17 9.31 9.31 12.07
CA ASN A 17 10.76 9.48 11.92
C ASN A 17 11.16 10.25 10.64
N GLY A 18 10.35 11.23 10.24
CA GLY A 18 10.56 12.00 9.02
C GLY A 18 10.14 11.29 7.72
N GLU A 19 9.62 10.07 7.81
CA GLU A 19 9.10 9.34 6.65
C GLU A 19 7.59 9.52 6.52
N HIS A 20 7.13 9.78 5.30
CA HIS A 20 5.72 9.82 4.96
C HIS A 20 5.22 8.38 4.73
N ARG A 21 4.20 7.96 5.49
CA ARG A 21 3.72 6.58 5.52
C ARG A 21 2.22 6.49 5.32
N PHE A 22 1.83 5.43 4.63
CA PHE A 22 0.45 5.10 4.31
C PHE A 22 0.13 3.71 4.83
N ARG A 23 -1.05 3.60 5.42
CA ARG A 23 -1.65 2.34 5.85
C ARG A 23 -2.78 2.00 4.90
N LEU A 24 -2.57 0.97 4.09
CA LEU A 24 -3.48 0.54 3.03
C LEU A 24 -4.15 -0.78 3.40
N LYS A 25 -5.48 -0.85 3.27
CA LYS A 25 -6.23 -2.11 3.35
C LYS A 25 -6.49 -2.64 1.94
N GLU A 26 -6.16 -3.89 1.66
CA GLU A 26 -6.60 -4.52 0.42
C GLU A 26 -8.10 -4.88 0.53
N LYS A 27 -8.91 -4.47 -0.44
CA LYS A 27 -10.38 -4.52 -0.31
C LYS A 27 -10.96 -5.93 -0.22
N ASN A 28 -10.35 -6.91 -0.90
CA ASN A 28 -10.87 -8.27 -0.97
C ASN A 28 -10.37 -9.16 0.19
N SER A 29 -9.62 -8.59 1.13
CA SER A 29 -9.06 -9.29 2.27
C SER A 29 -9.00 -8.39 3.50
N ASN A 30 -8.52 -8.95 4.61
CA ASN A 30 -8.23 -8.16 5.82
C ASN A 30 -6.74 -7.82 5.92
N ILE A 31 -6.00 -7.87 4.81
CA ILE A 31 -4.58 -7.55 4.80
C ILE A 31 -4.42 -6.03 4.86
N ILE A 32 -3.60 -5.58 5.82
CA ILE A 32 -3.20 -4.19 5.97
C ILE A 32 -1.70 -4.10 5.72
N VAL A 33 -1.30 -3.21 4.81
CA VAL A 33 0.08 -2.98 4.45
C VAL A 33 0.47 -1.57 4.87
N ASN A 34 1.60 -1.44 5.55
CA ASN A 34 2.21 -0.15 5.87
C ASN A 34 3.35 0.09 4.91
N VAL A 35 3.33 1.20 4.19
CA VAL A 35 4.37 1.57 3.23
C VAL A 35 4.80 3.00 3.44
N SER A 36 6.10 3.26 3.28
CA SER A 36 6.62 4.61 3.14
C SER A 36 6.51 5.03 1.67
N ALA A 37 5.89 6.17 1.39
CA ALA A 37 5.63 6.68 0.05
C ALA A 37 5.39 8.20 0.10
N GLU A 38 5.55 8.89 -1.02
CA GLU A 38 5.31 10.33 -1.11
C GLU A 38 3.83 10.65 -1.37
N ASN A 39 3.09 9.72 -1.99
CA ASN A 39 1.68 9.85 -2.33
C ASN A 39 0.96 8.49 -2.38
N VAL A 40 -0.37 8.53 -2.50
CA VAL A 40 -1.25 7.35 -2.49
C VAL A 40 -0.98 6.40 -3.66
N ASP A 41 -0.67 6.92 -4.86
CA ASP A 41 -0.41 6.09 -6.05
C ASP A 41 0.86 5.25 -5.87
N GLU A 42 1.93 5.87 -5.37
CA GLU A 42 3.18 5.18 -5.03
C GLU A 42 2.97 4.17 -3.90
N ALA A 43 2.17 4.53 -2.89
CA ALA A 43 1.82 3.63 -1.79
C ALA A 43 1.13 2.36 -2.31
N ALA A 44 0.14 2.52 -3.19
CA ALA A 44 -0.60 1.41 -3.78
C ALA A 44 0.26 0.53 -4.70
N GLU A 45 1.20 1.14 -5.45
CA GLU A 45 2.18 0.38 -6.25
C GLU A 45 3.10 -0.46 -5.36
N LYS A 46 3.66 0.14 -4.30
CA LYS A 46 4.53 -0.56 -3.33
C LYS A 46 3.79 -1.70 -2.63
N ALA A 47 2.57 -1.45 -2.16
CA ALA A 47 1.74 -2.49 -1.54
C ALA A 47 1.43 -3.64 -2.50
N SER A 48 1.08 -3.33 -3.76
CA SER A 48 0.84 -4.34 -4.80
C SER A 48 2.04 -5.26 -5.03
N LYS A 49 3.26 -4.69 -5.07
CA LYS A 49 4.52 -5.45 -5.24
C LYS A 49 4.79 -6.34 -4.02
N MET A 50 4.59 -5.82 -2.81
CA MET A 50 4.76 -6.59 -1.57
C MET A 50 3.83 -7.81 -1.53
N LEU A 51 2.53 -7.61 -1.76
CA LEU A 51 1.54 -8.70 -1.76
C LEU A 51 1.81 -9.72 -2.87
N SER A 52 2.22 -9.25 -4.06
CA SER A 52 2.58 -10.14 -5.17
C SER A 52 3.81 -11.01 -4.87
N ASN A 53 4.72 -10.57 -4.01
CA ASN A 53 5.88 -11.37 -3.61
C ASN A 53 5.58 -12.32 -2.44
N LEU A 54 4.61 -11.96 -1.59
CA LEU A 54 4.21 -12.78 -0.45
C LEU A 54 3.32 -13.97 -0.84
N LEU A 55 2.44 -13.79 -1.85
CA LEU A 55 1.44 -14.77 -2.28
C LEU A 55 1.86 -15.57 -3.53
N LYS A 56 3.17 -15.70 -3.76
CA LYS A 56 3.74 -16.51 -4.85
C LYS A 56 3.85 -17.97 -4.46
#